data_AF-A0A0N1B371-F1
#
_entry.id   AF-A0A0N1B371-F1
#
_cell.length_a   1.000
_cell.length_b   1.000
_cell.length_c   1.000
_cell.angle_alpha   90.00
_cell.angle_beta   90.00
_cell.angle_gamma   90.00
#
_symmetry.space_group_name_H-M   'P 1'
#
loop_
_entity.id
_entity.type
_entity.pdbx_description
1 polymer ?
#
loop_
_entity_poly.entity_id
_entity_poly.type
_entity_poly.pdbx_seq_one_letter_code
_entity_poly.pdbx_strand_id
1 'polypeptide(L)'
;MRATALSFAALAFALGACQTASVTTPPAPSPEQAATGVTPNTFRMPSGAGCSGEVERFQAVIDNDLATGHTTKGVHTRVSAEISTARTTCAAGNEGGAVSQIRATKARFGYPG
;
A
#
# COMPACT_ATOMS: atom_id res chain seq x y z
N MET A 1 -0.39 -50.21 25.00
CA MET A 1 -0.04 -48.77 25.10
C MET A 1 0.63 -48.37 23.78
N ARG A 2 0.00 -48.43 22.59
CA ARG A 2 -1.09 -47.63 21.99
C ARG A 2 -0.80 -46.12 21.87
N ALA A 3 -0.14 -45.78 20.76
CA ALA A 3 -0.41 -44.67 19.83
C ALA A 3 -0.29 -43.23 20.36
N THR A 4 0.92 -42.69 20.39
CA THR A 4 1.18 -41.24 20.62
C THR A 4 2.29 -40.68 19.73
N ALA A 5 2.37 -41.09 18.45
CA ALA A 5 3.46 -40.64 17.57
C ALA A 5 3.04 -40.23 16.14
N LEU A 6 1.77 -39.88 15.91
CA LEU A 6 1.26 -39.65 14.54
C LEU A 6 0.46 -38.35 14.36
N SER A 7 0.64 -37.35 15.22
CA SER A 7 -0.22 -36.14 15.20
C SER A 7 0.48 -34.80 14.91
N PHE A 8 1.78 -34.77 14.62
CA PHE A 8 2.51 -33.49 14.46
C PHE A 8 3.09 -33.19 13.07
N ALA A 9 2.88 -34.06 12.07
CA ALA A 9 3.50 -33.87 10.75
C ALA A 9 2.56 -33.32 9.65
N ALA A 10 1.26 -33.20 9.90
CA ALA A 10 0.28 -32.94 8.82
C ALA A 10 -0.17 -31.47 8.68
N LEU A 11 0.28 -30.55 9.54
CA LEU A 11 -0.25 -29.17 9.59
C LEU A 11 0.73 -28.09 9.08
N ALA A 12 1.78 -28.46 8.34
CA ALA A 12 2.83 -27.52 7.92
C ALA A 12 2.90 -27.26 6.39
N PHE A 13 2.14 -27.96 5.55
CA PHE A 13 2.31 -27.88 4.09
C PHE A 13 1.18 -27.20 3.30
N ALA A 14 0.21 -26.56 3.97
CA ALA A 14 -0.98 -26.03 3.31
C ALA A 14 -1.01 -24.51 3.03
N LEU A 15 0.13 -23.79 3.09
CA LEU A 15 0.19 -22.34 2.78
C LEU A 15 0.92 -21.97 1.48
N GLY A 16 1.24 -22.94 0.62
CA GLY A 16 2.13 -22.73 -0.53
C GLY A 16 1.50 -22.51 -1.91
N ALA A 17 0.31 -21.90 -2.04
CA ALA A 17 -0.32 -21.68 -3.35
C ALA A 17 -0.84 -20.25 -3.55
N CYS A 18 0.05 -19.25 -3.44
CA CYS A 18 -0.19 -17.94 -4.06
C CYS A 18 0.06 -18.07 -5.57
N GLN A 19 -0.97 -18.38 -6.34
CA GLN A 19 -0.93 -18.33 -7.80
C GLN A 19 -1.03 -16.86 -8.23
N THR A 20 0.10 -16.15 -8.34
CA THR A 20 0.12 -14.89 -9.10
C THR A 20 -0.14 -15.20 -10.56
N ALA A 21 -1.37 -14.95 -11.01
CA ALA A 21 -1.68 -14.93 -12.43
C ALA A 21 -0.87 -13.78 -13.06
N SER A 22 0.14 -14.12 -13.85
CA SER A 22 0.82 -13.17 -14.74
C SER A 22 -0.18 -12.73 -15.79
N VAL A 23 -0.87 -11.61 -15.54
CA VAL A 23 -1.69 -10.94 -16.54
C VAL A 23 -0.73 -10.28 -17.52
N THR A 24 -0.57 -10.87 -18.70
CA THR A 24 0.10 -10.21 -19.82
C THR A 24 -0.76 -9.02 -20.22
N THR A 25 -0.38 -7.83 -19.75
CA THR A 25 -1.05 -6.58 -20.09
C THR A 25 -0.54 -6.12 -21.46
N PRO A 26 -1.42 -5.66 -22.38
CA PRO A 26 -1.00 -5.02 -23.62
C PRO A 26 -0.02 -3.87 -23.33
N PRO A 27 0.96 -3.60 -24.21
CA PRO A 27 1.91 -2.51 -24.01
C PRO A 27 1.14 -1.20 -23.85
N ALA A 28 1.44 -0.48 -22.77
CA ALA A 28 0.82 0.80 -22.48
C ALA A 28 1.19 1.83 -23.57
N PRO A 29 0.25 2.73 -23.97
CA PRO A 29 0.55 3.81 -24.89
C PRO A 29 1.65 4.74 -24.34
N SER A 30 2.40 5.38 -25.25
CA SER A 30 3.54 6.23 -24.89
C SER A 30 3.14 7.33 -23.89
N PRO A 31 4.01 7.66 -22.91
CA PRO A 31 3.72 8.65 -21.85
C PRO A 31 3.27 10.02 -22.37
N GLU A 32 3.68 10.38 -23.59
CA GLU A 32 3.37 11.65 -24.27
C GLU A 32 1.90 11.78 -24.68
N GLN A 33 1.14 10.67 -24.68
CA GLN A 33 -0.29 10.63 -25.05
C GLN A 33 -1.22 10.52 -23.84
N ALA A 34 -0.69 10.54 -22.61
CA ALA A 34 -1.53 10.47 -21.42
C ALA A 34 -2.31 11.78 -21.24
N ALA A 35 -3.63 11.68 -21.21
CA ALA A 35 -4.50 12.81 -20.92
C ALA A 35 -4.19 13.38 -19.52
N THR A 36 -4.22 14.70 -19.38
CA THR A 36 -4.17 15.37 -18.07
C THR A 36 -5.28 14.86 -17.17
N GLY A 37 -4.96 14.58 -15.90
CA GLY A 37 -5.88 13.98 -14.94
C GLY A 37 -5.93 12.45 -14.98
N VAL A 38 -5.08 11.79 -15.77
CA VAL A 38 -4.90 10.33 -15.70
C VAL A 38 -3.56 10.01 -15.07
N THR A 39 -3.52 9.01 -14.18
CA THR A 39 -2.28 8.53 -13.58
C THR A 39 -1.28 8.12 -14.66
N PRO A 40 -0.04 8.64 -14.67
CA PRO A 40 0.93 8.35 -15.72
C PRO A 40 1.28 6.86 -15.79
N ASN A 41 1.54 6.34 -17.00
CA ASN A 41 1.98 4.96 -17.22
C ASN A 41 3.35 4.64 -16.60
N THR A 42 4.08 5.65 -16.12
CA THR A 42 5.35 5.54 -15.39
C THR A 42 5.16 5.48 -13.88
N PHE A 43 3.97 5.78 -13.36
CA PHE A 43 3.69 5.63 -11.93
C PHE A 43 3.79 4.15 -11.54
N ARG A 44 4.49 3.88 -10.44
CA ARG A 44 4.60 2.55 -9.86
C ARG A 44 4.25 2.66 -8.40
N MET A 45 3.31 1.84 -7.96
CA MET A 45 2.97 1.78 -6.55
C MET A 45 4.09 1.08 -5.79
N PRO A 46 4.61 1.66 -4.70
CA PRO A 46 5.59 1.00 -3.86
C PRO A 46 5.09 -0.37 -3.40
N SER A 47 5.97 -1.37 -3.47
CA SER A 47 5.73 -2.70 -2.91
C SER A 47 6.23 -2.76 -1.46
N GLY A 48 5.59 -3.58 -0.63
CA GLY A 48 5.97 -3.71 0.77
C GLY A 48 4.80 -4.13 1.67
N ALA A 49 5.14 -4.85 2.74
CA ALA A 49 4.22 -5.30 3.78
C ALA A 49 4.42 -4.48 5.07
N GLY A 50 3.51 -4.67 6.04
CA GLY A 50 3.58 -3.98 7.33
C GLY A 50 3.30 -2.48 7.25
N CYS A 51 3.61 -1.75 8.32
CA CYS A 51 3.31 -0.32 8.38
C CYS A 51 4.14 0.50 7.38
N SER A 52 5.37 0.11 7.07
CA SER A 52 6.23 0.83 6.12
C SER A 52 5.63 0.81 4.71
N GLY A 53 5.17 -0.36 4.26
CA GLY A 53 4.49 -0.50 2.97
C GLY A 53 3.19 0.30 2.89
N GLU A 54 2.41 0.35 3.96
CA GLU A 54 1.15 1.11 4.00
C GLU A 54 1.40 2.63 3.94
N VAL A 55 2.41 3.11 4.68
CA VAL A 55 2.85 4.50 4.69
C VAL A 55 3.37 4.92 3.31
N GLU A 56 4.22 4.11 2.69
CA GLU A 56 4.82 4.42 1.38
C GLU A 56 3.80 4.39 0.25
N ARG A 57 2.89 3.40 0.25
CA ARG A 57 1.81 3.33 -0.73
C ARG A 57 0.90 4.55 -0.65
N PHE A 58 0.51 4.96 0.55
CA PHE A 58 -0.37 6.11 0.67
C PHE A 58 0.34 7.42 0.32
N GLN A 59 1.62 7.59 0.67
CA GLN A 59 2.40 8.75 0.22
C GLN A 59 2.44 8.84 -1.31
N ALA A 60 2.69 7.72 -1.99
CA ALA A 60 2.74 7.68 -3.45
C ALA A 60 1.40 8.05 -4.11
N VAL A 61 0.27 7.64 -3.51
CA VAL A 61 -1.08 8.05 -3.99
C VAL A 61 -1.25 9.56 -3.88
N ILE A 62 -0.92 10.14 -2.72
CA ILE A 62 -1.07 11.58 -2.47
C ILE A 62 -0.16 12.42 -3.37
N ASP A 63 1.07 11.97 -3.59
CA ASP A 63 2.00 12.60 -4.53
C ASP A 63 1.48 12.53 -5.97
N ASN A 64 0.90 11.39 -6.37
CA ASN A 64 0.27 11.25 -7.68
C ASN A 64 -0.92 12.20 -7.85
N ASP A 65 -1.79 12.28 -6.85
CA ASP A 65 -2.97 13.15 -6.88
C ASP A 65 -2.59 14.63 -7.02
N LEU A 66 -1.47 15.05 -6.42
CA LEU A 66 -0.96 16.42 -6.62
C LEU A 66 -0.44 16.59 -8.04
N ALA A 67 0.31 15.61 -8.55
CA ALA A 67 0.89 15.66 -9.89
C ALA A 67 -0.17 15.61 -11.01
N THR A 68 -1.28 14.90 -10.81
CA THR A 68 -2.39 14.79 -11.78
C THR A 68 -3.45 15.87 -11.60
N GLY A 69 -3.40 16.65 -10.51
CA GLY A 69 -4.37 17.71 -10.21
C GLY A 69 -5.66 17.23 -9.53
N HIS A 70 -5.69 16.01 -9.00
CA HIS A 70 -6.81 15.49 -8.20
C HIS A 70 -6.88 16.08 -6.80
N THR A 71 -5.76 16.62 -6.30
CA THR A 71 -5.72 17.33 -5.02
C THR A 71 -4.99 18.66 -5.13
N THR A 72 -5.12 19.48 -4.10
CA THR A 72 -4.43 20.77 -4.01
C THR A 72 -3.13 20.63 -3.20
N LYS A 73 -2.17 21.54 -3.41
CA LYS A 73 -0.92 21.59 -2.62
C LYS A 73 -1.18 21.66 -1.12
N GLY A 74 -2.23 22.38 -0.70
CA GLY A 74 -2.59 22.51 0.72
C GLY A 74 -3.09 21.20 1.33
N VAL A 75 -3.92 20.45 0.61
CA VAL A 75 -4.38 19.12 1.06
C VAL A 75 -3.22 18.13 1.06
N HIS A 76 -2.43 18.08 -0.02
CA HIS A 76 -1.21 17.26 -0.10
C HIS A 76 -0.28 17.48 1.10
N THR A 77 0.00 18.73 1.45
CA THR A 77 0.89 19.08 2.56
C THR A 77 0.35 18.57 3.90
N ARG A 78 -0.95 18.74 4.15
CA ARG A 78 -1.60 18.27 5.39
C ARG A 78 -1.57 16.76 5.50
N VAL A 79 -1.97 16.06 4.44
CA VAL A 79 -1.96 14.60 4.42
C VAL A 79 -0.54 14.05 4.59
N SER A 80 0.45 14.62 3.89
CA SER A 80 1.86 14.19 4.01
C SER A 80 2.42 14.37 5.42
N ALA A 81 1.99 15.41 6.15
CA ALA A 81 2.38 15.59 7.56
C ALA A 81 1.79 14.49 8.47
N GLU A 82 0.54 14.08 8.24
CA GLU A 82 -0.08 12.97 8.98
C GLU A 82 0.61 11.64 8.64
N ILE A 83 0.95 11.41 7.36
CA ILE A 83 1.72 10.23 6.93
C ILE A 83 3.12 10.21 7.58
N SER A 84 3.79 11.36 7.72
CA SER A 84 5.09 11.44 8.41
C SER A 84 5.00 11.07 9.89
N THR A 85 3.88 11.40 10.55
CA THR A 85 3.61 10.99 11.93
C THR A 85 3.46 9.47 12.03
N ALA A 86 2.70 8.87 11.10
CA ALA A 86 2.57 7.42 11.00
C ALA A 86 3.90 6.73 10.71
N ARG A 87 4.73 7.31 9.83
CA ARG A 87 6.09 6.82 9.54
C ARG A 87 6.97 6.78 10.79
N THR A 88 6.91 7.82 11.61
CA THR A 88 7.66 7.88 12.88
C THR A 88 7.17 6.82 13.87
N THR A 89 5.84 6.66 13.98
CA THR A 89 5.22 5.62 14.81
C THR A 89 5.63 4.21 14.37
N CYS A 90 5.66 3.99 13.05
CA CYS A 90 6.10 2.77 12.41
C CYS A 90 7.58 2.47 12.70
N ALA A 91 8.46 3.45 12.49
CA ALA A 91 9.90 3.33 12.77
C ALA A 91 10.21 3.06 14.26
N ALA A 92 9.32 3.48 15.17
CA ALA A 92 9.40 3.17 16.60
C ALA A 92 8.94 1.73 16.95
N GLY A 93 8.55 0.91 15.97
CA GLY A 93 8.08 -0.47 16.16
C GLY A 93 6.59 -0.59 16.51
N ASN A 94 5.84 0.52 16.53
CA ASN A 94 4.40 0.50 16.77
C ASN A 94 3.61 0.36 15.46
N GLU A 95 3.66 -0.85 14.89
CA GLU A 95 3.01 -1.21 13.63
C GLU A 95 1.50 -0.91 13.63
N GLY A 96 0.79 -1.37 14.66
CA GLY A 96 -0.67 -1.23 14.77
C GLY A 96 -1.10 0.23 14.94
N GLY A 97 -0.32 1.03 15.67
CA GLY A 97 -0.52 2.47 15.79
C GLY A 97 -0.37 3.19 14.45
N ALA A 98 0.70 2.89 13.70
CA ALA A 98 0.95 3.49 12.40
C ALA A 98 -0.15 3.16 11.38
N VAL A 99 -0.58 1.89 11.30
CA VAL A 99 -1.67 1.47 10.40
C VAL A 99 -2.98 2.16 10.77
N SER A 100 -3.30 2.24 12.07
CA SER A 100 -4.49 2.94 12.55
C SER A 100 -4.46 4.43 12.21
N GLN A 101 -3.30 5.09 12.34
CA GLN A 101 -3.12 6.49 11.94
C GLN A 101 -3.36 6.69 10.44
N ILE A 102 -2.79 5.83 9.58
CA ILE A 102 -3.01 5.90 8.13
C ILE A 102 -4.48 5.72 7.78
N ARG A 103 -5.17 4.74 8.37
CA ARG A 103 -6.62 4.54 8.14
C ARG A 103 -7.44 5.75 8.56
N ALA A 104 -7.12 6.34 9.71
CA ALA A 104 -7.79 7.54 10.18
C ALA A 104 -7.56 8.73 9.24
N THR A 105 -6.34 8.92 8.73
CA THR A 105 -6.04 9.93 7.71
C THR A 105 -6.85 9.67 6.44
N LYS A 106 -6.81 8.44 5.91
CA LYS A 106 -7.57 8.06 4.72
C LYS A 106 -9.05 8.42 4.86
N ALA A 107 -9.67 8.05 5.97
CA ALA A 107 -11.07 8.38 6.27
C ALA A 107 -11.32 9.90 6.34
N ARG A 108 -10.43 10.68 6.99
CA ARG A 108 -10.55 12.15 7.08
C ARG A 108 -10.53 12.84 5.71
N PHE A 109 -9.79 12.30 4.76
CA PHE A 109 -9.58 12.90 3.43
C PHE A 109 -10.32 12.18 2.30
N GLY A 110 -11.21 11.23 2.61
CA GLY A 110 -12.07 10.57 1.62
C GLY A 110 -11.40 9.45 0.82
N TYR A 111 -10.28 8.91 1.30
CA TYR A 111 -9.64 7.73 0.71
C TYR A 111 -10.20 6.46 1.37
N PRO A 112 -10.69 5.47 0.60
CA PRO A 112 -11.16 4.20 1.17
C PRO A 112 -10.00 3.33 1.68
N GLY A 113 -10.20 2.59 2.79
CA GLY A 113 -9.22 1.65 3.33
C GLY A 113 -9.48 1.19 4.77
#